data_AF-A0A1I6NUY9-F1
#
_entry.id   AF-A0A1I6NUY9-F1
#
_cell.length_a   1.000
_cell.length_b   1.000
_cell.length_c   1.000
_cell.angle_alpha   90.00
_cell.angle_beta   90.00
_cell.angle_gamma   90.00
#
_symmetry.space_group_name_H-M   'P 1'
#
loop_
_entity.id
_entity.type
_entity.pdbx_description
1 polymer ?
#
loop_
_entity_poly.entity_id
_entity_poly.type
_entity_poly.pdbx_seq_one_letter_code
_entity_poly.pdbx_strand_id
1 'polypeptide(L)'
;MLKKLGITFLGLSLLTVGVGASGLTPNEAQGMSYNGFAKTGTVEVKAEVWFTPSWKVANGAGYKLKPGKYVQRAYVRIQEGDYDSGRQKTKRASSKKDKNQYFKSTSKWNNPAKTMKVNYGWEYFK
;
A
#
# COMPACT_ATOMS: atom_id res chain seq x y z
N MET A 1 -10.77 -49.75 12.62
CA MET A 1 -10.64 -49.19 11.25
C MET A 1 -11.32 -47.83 11.21
N LEU A 2 -10.56 -46.74 11.11
CA LEU A 2 -11.05 -45.36 11.06
C LEU A 2 -11.42 -44.99 9.62
N LYS A 3 -12.68 -44.62 9.35
CA LYS A 3 -13.11 -44.09 8.04
C LYS A 3 -12.78 -42.60 7.97
N LYS A 4 -12.01 -42.21 6.94
CA LYS A 4 -11.61 -40.83 6.63
C LYS A 4 -12.83 -39.98 6.25
N LEU A 5 -12.97 -38.81 6.89
CA LEU A 5 -13.87 -37.74 6.47
C LEU A 5 -13.21 -36.96 5.32
N GLY A 6 -13.84 -36.93 4.15
CA GLY A 6 -13.49 -36.02 3.06
C GLY A 6 -14.56 -34.93 2.98
N ILE A 7 -14.15 -33.66 3.09
CA ILE A 7 -15.03 -32.51 2.85
C ILE A 7 -14.58 -31.87 1.53
N THR A 8 -15.39 -32.07 0.51
CA THR A 8 -15.32 -31.36 -0.78
C THR A 8 -16.20 -30.12 -0.65
N PHE A 9 -15.65 -28.92 -0.78
CA PHE A 9 -16.44 -27.70 -0.98
C PHE A 9 -16.42 -27.33 -2.47
N LEU A 10 -17.57 -27.52 -3.11
CA LEU A 10 -17.92 -26.97 -4.42
C LEU A 10 -18.67 -25.65 -4.23
N GLY A 11 -18.33 -24.66 -5.06
CA GLY A 11 -19.25 -23.63 -5.52
C GLY A 11 -19.33 -22.35 -4.69
N LEU A 12 -19.13 -21.20 -5.33
CA LEU A 12 -20.24 -20.46 -5.96
C LEU A 12 -19.70 -19.09 -6.44
N SER A 13 -19.80 -18.84 -7.74
CA SER A 13 -19.57 -17.51 -8.34
C SER A 13 -20.82 -16.65 -8.19
N LEU A 14 -20.71 -15.46 -7.61
CA LEU A 14 -21.71 -14.40 -7.78
C LEU A 14 -21.03 -13.11 -8.24
N LEU A 15 -21.40 -12.68 -9.44
CA LEU A 15 -21.18 -11.33 -9.96
C LEU A 15 -22.31 -10.46 -9.40
N THR A 16 -22.02 -9.40 -8.64
CA THR A 16 -23.01 -8.35 -8.32
C THR A 16 -22.41 -6.98 -8.58
N VAL A 17 -23.06 -6.23 -9.47
CA VAL A 17 -22.79 -4.83 -9.78
C VAL A 17 -23.88 -3.98 -9.13
N GLY A 18 -23.48 -3.05 -8.26
CA GLY A 18 -24.07 -1.70 -8.20
C GLY A 18 -25.28 -1.42 -7.29
N VAL A 19 -25.01 -0.52 -6.34
CA VAL A 19 -25.83 0.63 -5.85
C VAL A 19 -26.96 0.36 -4.84
N GLY A 20 -26.88 1.04 -3.68
CA GLY A 20 -28.08 1.49 -2.96
C GLY A 20 -28.07 1.44 -1.43
N ALA A 21 -27.60 2.55 -0.82
CA ALA A 21 -28.10 3.17 0.41
C ALA A 21 -28.04 2.45 1.78
N SER A 22 -27.29 3.15 2.67
CA SER A 22 -27.66 3.56 4.03
C SER A 22 -27.85 2.52 5.15
N GLY A 23 -26.96 2.62 6.14
CA GLY A 23 -27.29 2.38 7.54
C GLY A 23 -26.63 1.16 8.16
N LEU A 24 -25.75 1.44 9.14
CA LEU A 24 -25.28 0.56 10.22
C LEU A 24 -24.14 -0.45 9.92
N THR A 25 -23.05 -0.29 10.68
CA THR A 25 -22.07 -1.30 11.16
C THR A 25 -21.15 -1.99 10.15
N PRO A 26 -20.10 -2.74 10.57
CA PRO A 26 -19.22 -2.64 11.74
C PRO A 26 -17.78 -2.33 11.27
N ASN A 27 -16.86 -1.98 12.21
CA ASN A 27 -15.39 -1.96 12.05
C ASN A 27 -14.90 -2.21 10.61
N GLU A 28 -14.76 -1.13 9.83
CA GLU A 28 -14.07 -1.20 8.55
C GLU A 28 -12.62 -1.58 8.85
N ALA A 29 -12.33 -2.88 8.81
CA ALA A 29 -10.98 -3.34 8.58
C ALA A 29 -10.63 -2.82 7.19
N GLN A 30 -10.12 -1.59 7.13
CA GLN A 30 -9.54 -1.00 5.94
C GLN A 30 -8.37 -1.90 5.57
N GLY A 31 -8.65 -2.88 4.72
CA GLY A 31 -7.66 -3.83 4.24
C GLY A 31 -6.60 -3.03 3.51
N MET A 32 -5.49 -2.74 4.21
CA MET A 32 -4.35 -2.09 3.57
C MET A 32 -3.91 -2.99 2.42
N SER A 33 -3.88 -2.41 1.23
CA SER A 33 -3.34 -3.08 0.06
C SER A 33 -1.91 -3.56 0.32
N TYR A 34 -1.48 -4.63 -0.35
CA TYR A 34 -0.13 -5.17 -0.14
C TYR A 34 0.98 -4.17 -0.45
N ASN A 35 0.75 -3.25 -1.38
CA ASN A 35 1.66 -2.15 -1.70
C ASN A 35 0.82 -0.90 -1.98
N GLY A 36 1.21 0.23 -1.40
CA GLY A 36 0.45 1.44 -1.61
C GLY A 36 1.17 2.70 -1.15
N PHE A 37 0.60 3.81 -1.58
CA PHE A 37 1.02 5.15 -1.24
C PHE A 37 -0.22 5.99 -0.94
N ALA A 38 -0.14 6.82 0.09
CA ALA A 38 -1.19 7.77 0.42
C ALA A 38 -0.60 9.16 0.67
N LYS A 39 -1.39 10.17 0.28
CA LYS A 39 -1.20 11.57 0.68
C LYS A 39 -2.50 12.01 1.33
N THR A 40 -2.44 12.52 2.55
CA THR A 40 -3.59 13.03 3.29
C THR A 40 -3.32 14.43 3.82
N GLY A 41 -4.39 15.17 4.12
CA GLY A 41 -4.33 16.52 4.67
C GLY A 41 -4.04 17.63 3.64
N THR A 42 -4.47 18.83 3.98
CA THR A 42 -4.32 20.06 3.18
C THR A 42 -3.47 21.12 3.90
N VAL A 43 -3.60 21.22 5.23
CA VAL A 43 -2.84 22.17 6.06
C VAL A 43 -1.56 21.52 6.57
N GLU A 44 -1.66 20.36 7.22
CA GLU A 44 -0.52 19.45 7.41
C GLU A 44 -0.65 18.33 6.38
N VAL A 45 0.30 18.25 5.46
CA VAL A 45 0.32 17.19 4.46
C VAL A 45 1.13 16.03 5.00
N LYS A 46 0.49 14.87 5.09
CA LYS A 46 1.10 13.60 5.46
C LYS A 46 1.26 12.73 4.22
N ALA A 47 2.46 12.17 4.04
CA ALA A 47 2.79 11.25 2.98
C ALA A 47 3.18 9.90 3.57
N GLU A 48 2.62 8.82 3.04
CA GLU A 48 2.79 7.46 3.55
C GLU A 48 3.06 6.50 2.41
N VAL A 49 3.92 5.51 2.65
CA VAL A 49 4.13 4.39 1.75
C VAL A 49 4.25 3.11 2.54
N TRP A 50 3.72 2.03 1.96
CA TRP A 50 3.83 0.70 2.54
C TRP A 50 4.00 -0.37 1.47
N PHE A 51 4.60 -1.49 1.88
CA PHE A 51 4.70 -2.69 1.05
C PHE A 51 4.79 -3.96 1.90
N THR A 52 4.39 -5.08 1.30
CA THR A 52 4.55 -6.43 1.86
C THR A 52 5.46 -7.24 0.92
N PRO A 53 6.68 -7.60 1.36
CA PRO A 53 7.69 -8.23 0.51
C PRO A 53 7.26 -9.55 -0.12
N SER A 54 6.37 -10.31 0.54
CA SER A 54 5.85 -11.58 0.05
C SER A 54 4.87 -11.47 -1.11
N TRP A 55 4.40 -10.26 -1.44
CA TRP A 55 3.45 -10.06 -2.52
C TRP A 55 4.17 -9.79 -3.85
N LYS A 56 3.91 -10.65 -4.84
CA LYS A 56 4.37 -10.43 -6.21
C LYS A 56 3.49 -9.36 -6.85
N VAL A 57 4.11 -8.32 -7.41
CA VAL A 57 3.37 -7.24 -8.07
C VAL A 57 2.57 -7.83 -9.24
N ALA A 58 1.26 -7.63 -9.21
CA ALA A 58 0.35 -8.06 -10.27
C ALA A 58 0.50 -7.20 -11.54
N ASN A 59 0.06 -7.74 -12.68
CA ASN A 59 -0.11 -6.93 -13.88
C ASN A 59 -1.18 -5.84 -13.65
N GLY A 60 -0.92 -4.64 -14.14
CA GLY A 60 -1.80 -3.49 -13.91
C GLY A 60 -1.76 -2.92 -12.49
N ALA A 61 -0.81 -3.35 -11.64
CA ALA A 61 -0.63 -2.74 -10.33
C ALA A 61 -0.37 -1.23 -10.47
N GLY A 62 -1.10 -0.43 -9.67
CA GLY A 62 -0.94 1.01 -9.62
C GLY A 62 0.42 1.45 -9.07
N TYR A 63 0.56 2.75 -8.83
CA TYR A 63 1.74 3.33 -8.19
C TYR A 63 3.06 3.08 -8.93
N LYS A 64 3.04 2.90 -10.25
CA LYS A 64 4.24 2.64 -11.07
C LYS A 64 5.05 1.43 -10.57
N LEU A 65 4.38 0.45 -9.95
CA LEU A 65 5.01 -0.80 -9.54
C LEU A 65 5.39 -1.62 -10.78
N LYS A 66 6.47 -2.38 -10.71
CA LYS A 66 6.95 -3.24 -11.80
C LYS A 66 6.31 -4.63 -11.69
N PRO A 67 5.43 -5.04 -12.62
CA PRO A 67 4.79 -6.35 -12.56
C PRO A 67 5.80 -7.50 -12.52
N GLY A 68 5.42 -8.57 -11.83
CA GLY A 68 6.22 -9.78 -11.69
C GLY A 68 7.42 -9.67 -10.73
N LYS A 69 7.67 -8.49 -10.13
CA LYS A 69 8.73 -8.27 -9.15
C LYS A 69 8.20 -8.30 -7.72
N TYR A 70 9.11 -8.41 -6.76
CA TYR A 70 8.84 -8.30 -5.33
C TYR A 70 9.51 -7.04 -4.79
N VAL A 71 8.76 -6.20 -4.08
CA VAL A 71 9.27 -4.96 -3.50
C VAL A 71 10.15 -5.31 -2.29
N GLN A 72 11.32 -4.70 -2.22
CA GLN A 72 12.29 -4.86 -1.14
C GLN A 72 12.35 -3.65 -0.21
N ARG A 73 12.12 -2.45 -0.73
CA ARG A 73 12.17 -1.20 0.03
C ARG A 73 11.32 -0.16 -0.70
N ALA A 74 10.72 0.76 0.05
CA ALA A 74 9.96 1.87 -0.50
C ALA A 74 10.47 3.20 0.06
N TYR A 75 10.10 4.31 -0.58
CA TYR A 75 10.35 5.65 -0.04
C TYR A 75 9.19 6.59 -0.30
N VAL A 76 9.09 7.63 0.54
CA VAL A 76 8.30 8.85 0.32
C VAL A 76 9.20 10.07 0.40
N ARG A 77 8.78 11.17 -0.24
CA ARG A 77 9.49 12.46 -0.24
C ARG A 77 8.46 13.57 -0.39
N ILE A 78 8.56 14.60 0.44
CA ILE A 78 7.80 15.84 0.31
C ILE A 78 8.77 16.94 -0.15
N GLN A 79 8.36 17.69 -1.17
CA GLN A 79 9.09 18.85 -1.70
C GLN A 79 8.15 20.05 -1.76
N GLU A 80 8.60 21.22 -1.34
CA GLU A 80 7.80 22.46 -1.35
C GLU A 80 8.72 23.68 -1.47
N GLY A 81 8.69 24.37 -2.62
CA GLY A 81 9.69 25.40 -2.89
C GLY A 81 11.11 24.83 -2.78
N ASP A 82 11.93 25.41 -1.91
CA ASP A 82 13.31 24.97 -1.65
C ASP A 82 13.39 23.86 -0.58
N TYR A 83 12.27 23.55 0.10
CA TYR A 83 12.24 22.46 1.06
C TYR A 83 12.24 21.10 0.35
N ASP A 84 13.05 20.19 0.89
CA ASP A 84 13.07 18.78 0.50
C ASP A 84 13.28 17.89 1.74
N SER A 85 12.33 16.98 2.00
CA SER A 85 12.47 15.99 3.08
C SER A 85 13.58 14.95 2.81
N GLY A 86 14.11 14.89 1.58
CA GLY A 86 14.86 13.76 1.08
C GLY A 86 14.00 12.50 0.92
N ARG A 87 14.60 11.42 0.42
CA ARG A 87 13.91 10.12 0.31
C ARG A 87 13.84 9.45 1.68
N GLN A 88 12.70 9.59 2.33
CA GLN A 88 12.39 8.90 3.58
C GLN A 88 12.07 7.44 3.27
N LYS A 89 13.03 6.55 3.54
CA LYS A 89 12.95 5.13 3.19
C LYS A 89 12.35 4.27 4.31
N THR A 90 11.65 3.21 3.93
CA THR A 90 11.35 2.10 4.83
C THR A 90 12.63 1.34 5.20
N LYS A 91 12.54 0.46 6.20
CA LYS A 91 13.54 -0.61 6.36
C LYS A 91 13.59 -1.46 5.08
N ARG A 92 14.75 -2.08 4.84
CA ARG A 92 14.96 -3.00 3.71
C ARG A 92 14.53 -4.39 4.12
N ALA A 93 13.63 -5.01 3.36
CA ALA A 93 13.24 -6.40 3.57
C ALA A 93 14.40 -7.35 3.21
N SER A 94 14.60 -8.36 4.04
CA SER A 94 15.65 -9.37 3.85
C SER A 94 15.23 -10.50 2.92
N SER A 95 13.92 -10.74 2.73
CA SER A 95 13.41 -11.89 1.99
C SER A 95 12.12 -11.61 1.21
N LYS A 96 11.97 -12.25 0.04
CA LYS A 96 10.73 -12.32 -0.76
C LYS A 96 9.63 -13.16 -0.08
N LYS A 97 9.91 -13.79 1.07
CA LYS A 97 8.94 -14.58 1.85
C LYS A 97 8.43 -13.85 3.09
N ASP A 98 8.99 -12.67 3.39
CA ASP A 98 8.59 -11.89 4.55
C ASP A 98 7.17 -11.34 4.37
N LYS A 99 6.29 -11.70 5.31
CA LYS A 99 4.87 -11.33 5.30
C LYS A 99 4.59 -10.04 6.08
N ASN A 100 5.60 -9.50 6.77
CA ASN A 100 5.44 -8.25 7.51
C ASN A 100 5.25 -7.09 6.55
N GLN A 101 4.38 -6.16 6.92
CA GLN A 101 4.26 -4.90 6.19
C GLN A 101 5.34 -3.92 6.66
N TYR A 102 5.99 -3.29 5.70
CA TYR A 102 6.98 -2.25 5.91
C TYR A 102 6.34 -0.91 5.59
N PHE A 103 6.51 0.05 6.47
CA PHE A 103 5.85 1.34 6.39
C PHE A 103 6.84 2.49 6.59
N LYS A 104 6.58 3.63 5.95
CA LYS A 104 7.26 4.90 6.24
C LYS A 104 6.29 6.05 6.00
N SER A 105 6.32 7.02 6.91
CA SER A 105 5.61 8.27 6.79
C SER A 105 6.53 9.47 6.96
N THR A 106 6.10 10.60 6.43
CA THR A 106 6.66 11.94 6.69
C THR A 106 5.54 12.96 6.57
N SER A 107 5.61 14.04 7.34
CA SER A 107 4.63 15.12 7.27
C SER A 107 5.31 16.48 7.23
N LYS A 108 4.57 17.47 6.72
CA LYS A 108 4.99 18.87 6.68
C LYS A 108 3.78 19.78 6.65
N TRP A 109 3.85 20.86 7.43
CA TRP A 109 2.94 21.99 7.31
C TRP A 109 3.11 22.66 5.93
N ASN A 110 2.00 22.72 5.20
CA ASN A 110 1.93 23.26 3.86
C ASN A 110 2.03 24.79 3.88
N ASN A 111 2.91 25.31 3.05
CA ASN A 111 2.99 26.73 2.78
C ASN A 111 2.08 27.06 1.58
N PRO A 112 0.97 27.79 1.78
CA PRO A 112 0.01 28.07 0.70
C PRO A 112 0.60 28.90 -0.45
N ALA A 113 1.71 29.61 -0.22
CA ALA A 113 2.39 30.40 -1.24
C ALA A 113 3.36 29.57 -2.13
N LYS A 114 3.52 28.27 -1.87
CA LYS A 114 4.44 27.40 -2.60
C LYS A 114 3.74 26.12 -3.04
N THR A 115 4.16 25.57 -4.17
CA THR A 115 3.63 24.29 -4.64
C THR A 115 4.27 23.13 -3.88
N MET A 116 3.45 22.34 -3.19
CA MET A 116 3.88 21.09 -2.58
C MET A 116 3.73 19.90 -3.55
N LYS A 117 4.78 19.09 -3.65
CA LYS A 117 4.82 17.83 -4.39
C LYS A 117 5.16 16.68 -3.44
N VAL A 118 4.39 15.60 -3.53
CA VAL A 118 4.67 14.37 -2.80
C VAL A 118 5.06 13.29 -3.81
N ASN A 119 6.21 12.66 -3.56
CA ASN A 119 6.80 11.65 -4.40
C ASN A 119 7.00 10.35 -3.61
N TYR A 120 6.99 9.24 -4.32
CA TYR A 120 7.25 7.91 -3.77
C TYR A 120 8.03 7.05 -4.77
N GLY A 121 8.50 5.89 -4.33
CA GLY A 121 9.12 4.93 -5.22
C GLY A 121 9.49 3.61 -4.56
N TRP A 122 9.95 2.68 -5.41
CA TRP A 122 10.09 1.27 -5.07
C TRP A 122 11.45 0.74 -5.48
N GLU A 123 12.09 0.01 -4.59
CA GLU A 123 13.27 -0.80 -4.85
C GLU A 123 12.86 -2.27 -4.79
N TYR A 124 13.36 -3.08 -5.71
CA TYR A 124 12.97 -4.48 -5.85
C TYR A 124 14.11 -5.39 -5.44
N PHE A 125 13.77 -6.60 -5.01
CA PHE A 125 14.78 -7.64 -4.88
C PHE A 125 15.43 -7.90 -6.25
N LYS A 126 16.74 -8.11 -6.22
CA LYS A 126 17.48 -8.59 -7.38
C LYS A 126 17.01 -10.00 -7.77
#